data_AF-X1M7L9-F1
#
_entry.id   AF-X1M7L9-F1
#
_cell.length_a   1.000
_cell.length_b   1.000
_cell.length_c   1.000
_cell.angle_alpha   90.00
_cell.angle_beta   90.00
_cell.angle_gamma   90.00
#
_symmetry.space_group_name_H-M   'P 1'
#
loop_
_entity.id
_entity.type
_entity.pdbx_description
1 polymer ?
#
loop_
_entity_poly.entity_id
_entity_poly.type
_entity_poly.pdbx_seq_one_letter_code
_entity_poly.pdbx_strand_id
1 'polypeptide(L)'
;WALNQNFTLIGSKGDRGRPTYTKQLEDNLFEPLLPKTRQEFESGDGGETFGSSNSPAKMNAVHSSSALSVNIFQYWQKINQVPSIASACGLCNKRNKYPESISFEQRYP
;
A
#
# COMPACT_ATOMS: atom_id res chain seq x y z
N TRP A 1 3.67 -11.69 -11.03
CA TRP A 1 2.87 -12.12 -9.87
C TRP A 1 1.39 -12.24 -10.23
N ALA A 2 0.70 -11.16 -10.61
CA ALA A 2 -0.74 -11.21 -10.94
C ALA A 2 -1.12 -12.30 -11.95
N LEU A 3 -0.34 -12.47 -13.03
CA LEU A 3 -0.52 -13.56 -14.01
C LEU A 3 -0.38 -14.96 -13.39
N ASN A 4 0.53 -15.13 -12.42
CA ASN A 4 0.74 -16.40 -11.72
C ASN A 4 -0.38 -16.68 -10.70
N GLN A 5 -1.20 -15.68 -10.36
CA GLN A 5 -2.35 -15.81 -9.46
C GLN A 5 -3.68 -15.83 -10.23
N ASN A 6 -3.65 -15.83 -11.57
CA ASN A 6 -4.82 -15.74 -12.45
C ASN A 6 -5.70 -14.50 -12.21
N PHE A 7 -5.11 -13.39 -11.73
CA PHE A 7 -5.85 -12.14 -11.58
C PHE A 7 -6.10 -11.49 -12.94
N THR A 8 -7.34 -11.08 -13.16
CA THR A 8 -7.71 -10.28 -14.34
C THR A 8 -7.36 -8.82 -14.08
N LEU A 9 -6.47 -8.27 -14.91
CA LEU A 9 -6.07 -6.87 -14.83
C LEU A 9 -6.89 -5.99 -15.78
N ILE A 10 -7.12 -4.75 -15.37
CA ILE A 10 -7.75 -3.68 -16.16
C ILE A 10 -6.74 -2.56 -16.42
N GLY A 11 -7.07 -1.67 -17.34
CA GLY A 11 -6.29 -0.47 -17.63
C GLY A 11 -6.59 0.68 -16.67
N SER A 12 -5.82 1.77 -16.80
CA SER A 12 -5.98 2.98 -15.99
C SER A 12 -7.27 3.76 -16.29
N LYS A 13 -7.97 3.41 -17.37
CA LYS A 13 -9.28 3.98 -17.74
C LYS A 13 -10.30 2.87 -18.04
N GLY A 14 -10.56 2.01 -17.05
CA GLY A 14 -11.37 0.80 -17.22
C GLY A 14 -10.67 -0.18 -18.16
N ASP A 15 -11.31 -0.58 -19.26
CA ASP A 15 -10.71 -1.51 -20.22
C ASP A 15 -9.70 -0.84 -21.18
N ARG A 16 -9.49 0.48 -21.07
CA ARG A 16 -8.53 1.23 -21.89
C ARG A 16 -7.18 1.38 -21.19
N GLY A 17 -6.11 1.24 -21.98
CA GLY A 17 -4.72 1.35 -21.52
C GLY A 17 -4.06 -0.01 -21.29
N ARG A 18 -2.82 -0.01 -20.78
CA ARG A 18 -2.12 -1.26 -20.47
C ARG A 18 -2.78 -1.92 -19.25
N PRO A 19 -3.11 -3.22 -19.29
CA PRO A 19 -3.77 -3.91 -18.18
C PRO A 19 -2.79 -4.12 -17.02
N THR A 20 -2.68 -3.14 -16.14
CA THR A 20 -1.73 -3.09 -15.02
C THR A 20 -2.40 -2.71 -13.70
N TYR A 21 -3.73 -2.75 -13.62
CA TYR A 21 -4.50 -2.46 -12.42
C TYR A 21 -5.34 -3.68 -12.04
N THR A 22 -5.39 -4.03 -10.76
CA THR A 22 -6.34 -5.03 -10.28
C THR A 22 -7.76 -4.44 -10.22
N LYS A 23 -8.78 -5.28 -10.37
CA LYS A 23 -10.17 -4.84 -10.24
C LYS A 23 -10.53 -4.52 -8.78
N GLN A 24 -10.19 -5.43 -7.87
CA GLN A 24 -10.30 -5.20 -6.43
C GLN A 24 -8.95 -4.75 -5.88
N LEU A 25 -8.97 -3.86 -4.90
CA LEU A 25 -7.74 -3.38 -4.28
C LEU A 25 -7.01 -4.53 -3.56
N GLU A 26 -7.77 -5.38 -2.90
CA GLU A 26 -7.31 -6.52 -2.11
C GLU A 26 -6.51 -7.51 -2.96
N ASP A 27 -6.83 -7.64 -4.26
CA ASP A 27 -6.07 -8.46 -5.21
C ASP A 27 -4.66 -7.92 -5.49
N ASN A 28 -4.31 -6.72 -5.03
CA ASN A 28 -2.96 -6.15 -5.14
C ASN A 28 -2.24 -6.06 -3.78
N LEU A 29 -2.91 -6.50 -2.71
CA LEU A 29 -2.40 -6.44 -1.35
C LEU A 29 -2.00 -7.84 -0.85
N PHE A 30 -0.89 -7.91 -0.12
CA PHE A 30 -0.47 -9.13 0.55
C PHE A 30 -1.40 -9.50 1.71
N GLU A 31 -1.87 -8.49 2.44
CA GLU A 31 -2.91 -8.59 3.47
C GLU A 31 -3.85 -7.37 3.35
N PRO A 32 -5.13 -7.49 3.74
CA PRO A 32 -6.04 -6.35 3.77
C PRO A 32 -5.48 -5.20 4.61
N LEU A 33 -5.77 -3.96 4.20
CA LEU A 33 -5.34 -2.77 4.96
C LEU A 33 -5.83 -2.84 6.40
N LEU A 34 -4.92 -2.60 7.35
CA LEU A 34 -5.30 -2.35 8.74
C LEU A 34 -6.28 -1.16 8.82
N PRO A 35 -7.27 -1.15 9.74
CA PRO A 35 -8.25 -0.07 9.83
C PRO A 35 -7.63 1.33 9.90
N LYS A 36 -6.57 1.48 10.71
CA LYS A 36 -5.81 2.74 10.82
C LYS A 36 -5.15 3.15 9.50
N THR A 37 -4.47 2.22 8.84
CA THR A 37 -3.80 2.47 7.56
C THR A 37 -4.81 2.83 6.46
N ARG A 38 -5.97 2.17 6.44
CA ARG A 38 -7.07 2.55 5.55
C ARG A 38 -7.51 3.99 5.77
N GLN A 39 -7.77 4.37 7.04
CA GLN A 39 -8.17 5.72 7.39
C GLN A 39 -7.12 6.76 6.98
N GLU A 40 -5.83 6.46 7.16
CA GLU A 40 -4.72 7.34 6.76
C GLU A 40 -4.76 7.65 5.26
N PHE A 41 -4.87 6.63 4.39
CA PHE A 41 -5.01 6.84 2.93
C PHE A 41 -6.32 7.52 2.53
N GLU A 42 -7.42 7.21 3.22
CA GLU A 42 -8.72 7.83 2.92
C GLU A 42 -8.77 9.32 3.32
N SER A 43 -7.98 9.72 4.33
CA SER A 43 -7.78 11.13 4.73
C SER A 43 -6.71 11.85 3.90
N GLY A 44 -5.99 11.10 3.07
CA GLY A 44 -4.96 11.59 2.15
C GLY A 44 -5.54 12.25 0.90
N ASP A 45 -4.75 13.13 0.27
CA ASP A 45 -5.13 13.75 -1.01
C ASP A 45 -4.70 12.88 -2.22
N GLY A 46 -4.04 11.74 -1.95
CA GLY A 46 -3.46 10.88 -2.98
C GLY A 46 -4.49 10.18 -3.87
N GLY A 47 -5.72 9.96 -3.39
CA GLY A 47 -6.70 9.14 -4.11
C GLY A 47 -6.25 7.67 -4.23
N GLU A 48 -5.56 7.18 -3.19
CA GLU A 48 -4.92 5.86 -3.22
C GLU A 48 -5.92 4.71 -3.11
N THR A 49 -7.00 4.89 -2.35
CA THR A 49 -8.04 3.87 -2.10
C THR A 49 -9.37 4.14 -2.81
N PHE A 50 -9.58 5.37 -3.29
CA PHE A 50 -10.80 5.77 -3.98
C PHE A 50 -10.65 5.66 -5.49
N GLY A 51 -11.48 4.82 -6.10
CA GLY A 51 -11.52 4.61 -7.54
C GLY A 51 -12.91 4.21 -8.02
N SER A 52 -13.06 4.07 -9.33
CA SER A 52 -14.27 3.58 -10.00
C SER A 52 -13.88 2.56 -11.06
N SER A 53 -14.86 1.87 -11.64
CA SER A 53 -14.64 0.92 -12.74
C SER A 53 -13.93 1.55 -13.95
N ASN A 54 -14.16 2.84 -14.20
CA ASN A 54 -13.55 3.58 -15.31
C ASN A 54 -12.28 4.36 -14.93
N SER A 55 -11.93 4.41 -13.64
CA SER A 55 -10.75 5.10 -13.13
C SER A 55 -10.35 4.44 -11.81
N PRO A 56 -9.66 3.29 -11.86
CA PRO A 56 -9.26 2.56 -10.66
C PRO A 56 -8.38 3.43 -9.74
N ALA A 57 -8.38 3.13 -8.44
CA ALA A 57 -7.56 3.86 -7.50
C ALA A 57 -6.08 3.63 -7.79
N LYS A 58 -5.20 4.54 -7.35
CA LYS A 58 -3.77 4.41 -7.64
C LYS A 58 -3.17 3.13 -7.03
N MET A 59 -3.62 2.74 -5.83
CA MET A 59 -3.14 1.52 -5.17
C MET A 59 -3.58 0.23 -5.88
N ASN A 60 -4.56 0.26 -6.80
CA ASN A 60 -4.86 -0.87 -7.67
C ASN A 60 -3.76 -1.16 -8.70
N ALA A 61 -2.88 -0.20 -9.01
CA ALA A 61 -1.80 -0.44 -9.97
C ALA A 61 -0.80 -1.47 -9.41
N VAL A 62 -0.47 -2.50 -10.18
CA VAL A 62 0.47 -3.57 -9.76
C VAL A 62 1.90 -3.07 -9.52
N HIS A 63 2.21 -1.86 -9.99
CA HIS A 63 3.48 -1.17 -9.76
C HIS A 63 3.32 0.07 -8.86
N SER A 64 2.19 0.19 -8.15
CA SER A 64 1.96 1.32 -7.27
C SER A 64 2.97 1.36 -6.14
N SER A 65 3.58 2.52 -5.93
CA SER A 65 4.43 2.79 -4.77
C SER A 65 3.64 2.71 -3.47
N SER A 66 2.36 3.10 -3.48
CA SER A 66 1.49 3.01 -2.29
C SER A 66 1.22 1.55 -1.94
N ALA A 67 0.88 0.71 -2.92
CA ALA A 67 0.67 -0.73 -2.73
C ALA A 67 1.94 -1.43 -2.23
N LEU A 68 3.10 -1.11 -2.83
CA LEU A 68 4.39 -1.63 -2.38
C LEU A 68 4.68 -1.23 -0.93
N SER A 69 4.45 0.04 -0.58
CA SER A 69 4.70 0.56 0.76
C SER A 69 3.84 -0.15 1.81
N VAL A 70 2.53 -0.31 1.57
CA VAL A 70 1.67 -1.01 2.54
C VAL A 70 2.00 -2.50 2.63
N ASN A 71 2.29 -3.17 1.51
CA ASN A 71 2.61 -4.59 1.49
C ASN A 71 3.87 -4.94 2.31
N ILE A 72 4.81 -4.00 2.41
CA ILE A 72 6.01 -4.15 3.24
C ILE A 72 5.72 -3.64 4.65
N PHE A 73 5.47 -2.33 4.79
CA PHE A 73 5.57 -1.65 6.08
C PHE A 73 4.41 -1.96 7.03
N GLN A 74 3.18 -2.14 6.53
CA GLN A 74 2.04 -2.44 7.40
C GLN A 74 2.24 -3.79 8.11
N TYR A 75 2.84 -4.76 7.42
CA TYR A 75 3.10 -6.09 7.96
C TYR A 75 4.02 -6.02 9.17
N TRP A 76 5.12 -5.27 9.06
CA TRP A 76 6.05 -5.04 10.17
C TRP A 76 5.41 -4.33 11.36
N GLN A 77 4.47 -3.40 11.10
CA GLN A 77 3.65 -2.80 12.15
C GLN A 77 2.74 -3.84 12.82
N LYS A 78 2.01 -4.64 12.05
CA LYS A 78 1.08 -5.67 12.56
C LYS A 78 1.76 -6.69 13.48
N ILE A 79 3.01 -7.08 13.17
CA ILE A 79 3.76 -8.03 13.99
C ILE A 79 4.57 -7.37 15.12
N ASN A 80 4.38 -6.07 15.39
CA ASN A 80 5.09 -5.29 16.40
C ASN A 80 6.63 -5.30 16.23
N GLN A 81 7.10 -5.22 14.98
CA GLN A 81 8.53 -5.21 14.64
C GLN A 81 8.95 -3.91 13.92
N VAL A 82 8.31 -2.79 14.25
CA VAL A 82 8.64 -1.46 13.70
C VAL A 82 10.13 -1.11 13.86
N PRO A 83 10.80 -1.33 15.01
CA PRO A 83 12.23 -1.08 15.14
C PRO A 83 13.10 -1.87 14.16
N SER A 84 12.71 -3.11 13.87
CA SER A 84 13.44 -4.00 12.96
C SER A 84 13.43 -3.47 11.53
N ILE A 85 12.27 -3.07 11.02
CA ILE A 85 12.17 -2.50 9.68
C ILE A 85 12.77 -1.09 9.61
N ALA A 86 12.62 -0.27 10.64
CA ALA A 86 13.23 1.05 10.71
C ALA A 86 14.77 0.96 10.65
N SER A 87 15.36 -0.01 11.35
CA SER A 87 16.80 -0.24 11.27
C SER A 87 17.25 -0.82 9.93
N ALA A 88 16.46 -1.71 9.32
CA ALA A 88 16.75 -2.24 7.98
C ALA A 88 16.72 -1.14 6.90
N CYS A 89 15.86 -0.13 7.08
CA CYS A 89 15.82 1.07 6.23
C CYS A 89 16.89 2.12 6.56
N GLY A 90 17.75 1.89 7.57
CA GLY A 90 18.79 2.84 7.98
C GLY A 90 18.29 4.07 8.73
N LEU A 91 17.02 4.08 9.18
CA LEU A 91 16.43 5.21 9.92
C LEU A 91 16.90 5.25 11.38
N CYS A 92 17.34 4.12 11.92
CA CYS A 92 17.90 4.03 13.25
C CYS A 92 18.93 2.91 13.38
N ASN A 93 19.73 2.96 14.46
CA ASN A 93 20.64 1.87 14.78
C ASN A 93 19.85 0.60 15.23
N LYS A 94 20.44 -0.58 15.08
CA LYS A 94 19.81 -1.89 15.41
C LYS A 94 19.42 -2.06 16.88
N ARG A 95 20.01 -1.27 17.78
CA ARG A 95 19.72 -1.32 19.22
C ARG A 95 18.64 -0.33 19.63
N ASN A 96 18.24 0.56 18.72
CA ASN A 96 17.23 1.57 18.96
C ASN A 96 15.84 0.94 18.84
N LYS A 97 15.09 0.96 19.95
CA LYS A 97 13.72 0.45 20.04
C LYS A 97 12.67 1.57 20.08
N TYR A 98 13.07 2.83 19.92
CA TYR A 98 12.18 4.00 19.93
C TYR A 98 11.25 4.12 18.70
N PRO A 99 11.52 3.54 17.52
CA PRO A 99 10.52 3.55 16.44
C PRO A 99 9.29 2.72 16.84
N GLU A 100 8.19 3.39 17.16
CA GLU A 100 6.99 2.76 17.72
C GLU A 100 5.89 2.51 16.67
N SER A 101 5.80 3.36 15.66
CA SER A 101 4.70 3.32 14.68
C SER A 101 5.13 3.69 13.27
N ILE A 102 4.32 3.27 12.31
CA ILE A 102 4.40 3.65 10.90
C ILE A 102 3.09 4.31 10.54
N SER A 103 3.17 5.54 10.02
CA SER A 103 2.02 6.30 9.54
C SER A 103 2.15 6.51 8.04
N PHE A 104 1.04 6.35 7.31
CA PHE A 104 0.97 6.61 5.88
C PHE A 104 0.33 7.98 5.63
N GLU A 105 0.79 8.70 4.61
CA GLU A 105 0.28 10.03 4.21
C GLU A 105 0.13 11.06 5.36
N GLN A 106 0.88 10.90 6.45
CA GLN A 106 0.83 11.80 7.59
C GLN A 106 1.30 13.20 7.17
N ARG A 107 0.47 14.21 7.47
CA ARG A 107 0.79 15.63 7.26
C ARG A 107 1.44 16.21 8.51
N TYR A 108 2.38 17.12 8.30
CA TYR A 108 3.02 17.92 9.35
C TYR A 108 2.66 19.40 9.12
N PRO A 109 2.47 20.19 10.20
CA PRO A 109 2.23 21.63 10.10
C PRO A 109 3.33 22.40 9.38
#